data_AF-A0A2D7IUK0-F1
#
_entry.id   AF-A0A2D7IUK0-F1
#
_cell.length_a   1.000
_cell.length_b   1.000
_cell.length_c   1.000
_cell.angle_alpha   90.00
_cell.angle_beta   90.00
_cell.angle_gamma   90.00
#
_symmetry.space_group_name_H-M   'P 1'
#
loop_
_entity.id
_entity.type
_entity.pdbx_description
1 polymer ?
#
loop_
_entity_poly.entity_id
_entity_poly.type
_entity_poly.pdbx_seq_one_letter_code
_entity_poly.pdbx_strand_id
1 'polypeptide(L)'
;MKTGLALAAVIAFSAPVALAQEAGNVTAEFKFENNLTTEANYEAIEARANTACRSATRRSDTFAPTDTREVVEACRTDLVDAAVAALGIQELTDMHDARS
;
A
#
# COMPACT_ATOMS: atom_id res chain seq x y z
N MET A 1 19.24 -35.91 33.36
CA MET A 1 18.14 -35.09 33.93
C MET A 1 18.13 -33.74 33.21
N LYS A 2 16.93 -33.15 33.07
CA LYS A 2 16.58 -31.80 32.57
C LYS A 2 16.40 -31.69 31.04
N THR A 3 15.22 -32.00 30.49
CA THR A 3 14.08 -31.07 30.26
C THR A 3 14.58 -29.70 29.78
N GLY A 4 14.47 -29.33 28.51
CA GLY A 4 13.21 -29.15 27.79
C GLY A 4 12.84 -27.67 27.86
N LEU A 5 12.66 -27.02 26.71
CA LEU A 5 11.77 -25.87 26.52
C LEU A 5 11.69 -25.59 25.01
N ALA A 6 10.64 -26.12 24.41
CA ALA A 6 10.15 -25.66 23.12
C ALA A 6 9.74 -24.20 23.27
N LEU A 7 10.35 -23.32 22.49
CA LEU A 7 9.82 -21.98 22.27
C LEU A 7 8.55 -22.12 21.42
N ALA A 8 7.41 -22.09 22.09
CA ALA A 8 6.13 -21.84 21.45
C ALA A 8 6.19 -20.41 20.87
N ALA A 9 6.33 -20.32 19.55
CA ALA A 9 6.12 -19.09 18.82
C ALA A 9 4.63 -18.75 18.90
N VAL A 10 4.29 -17.75 19.73
CA VAL A 10 2.99 -17.12 19.72
C VAL A 10 2.87 -16.37 18.39
N ILE A 11 2.07 -16.91 17.48
CA ILE A 11 1.70 -16.24 16.23
C ILE A 11 0.76 -15.10 16.62
N ALA A 12 1.33 -13.94 16.93
CA ALA A 12 0.58 -12.71 16.96
C ALA A 12 0.18 -12.39 15.51
N PHE A 13 -1.12 -12.52 15.21
CA PHE A 13 -1.75 -12.01 13.99
C PHE A 13 -1.69 -10.47 14.00
N SER A 14 -0.50 -9.90 13.89
CA SER A 14 -0.33 -8.49 13.54
C SER A 14 -0.44 -8.41 12.03
N ALA A 15 -1.55 -7.84 11.56
CA ALA A 15 -1.79 -7.64 10.14
C ALA A 15 -0.60 -6.90 9.47
N PRO A 16 -0.24 -7.24 8.22
CA PRO A 16 0.86 -6.59 7.55
C PRO A 16 0.56 -5.10 7.36
N VAL A 17 1.51 -4.27 7.80
CA VAL A 17 1.54 -2.83 7.57
C VAL A 17 2.72 -2.56 6.66
N ALA A 18 2.47 -1.89 5.54
CA ALA A 18 3.46 -1.58 4.53
C ALA A 18 3.65 -0.07 4.37
N LEU A 19 4.89 0.35 4.18
CA LEU A 19 5.24 1.70 3.74
C LEU A 19 5.66 1.62 2.28
N ALA A 20 4.95 2.34 1.40
CA ALA A 20 5.30 2.47 -0.01
C ALA A 20 5.75 3.90 -0.33
N GLN A 21 6.73 4.01 -1.23
CA GLN A 21 7.35 5.28 -1.64
C GLN A 21 7.57 5.30 -3.16
N GLU A 22 7.15 6.38 -3.83
CA GLU A 22 7.45 6.63 -5.26
C GLU A 22 8.80 7.35 -5.44
N ALA A 23 9.29 7.40 -6.69
CA ALA A 23 10.40 8.24 -7.13
C ALA A 23 10.04 9.75 -7.11
N GLY A 24 9.82 10.27 -5.90
CA GLY A 24 9.30 11.63 -5.67
C GLY A 24 9.09 12.00 -4.19
N ASN A 25 9.51 11.14 -3.25
CA ASN A 25 9.33 11.30 -1.79
C ASN A 25 7.89 11.26 -1.27
N VAL A 26 6.91 10.76 -2.05
CA VAL A 26 5.56 10.54 -1.50
C VAL A 26 5.55 9.20 -0.78
N THR A 27 5.42 9.26 0.54
CA THR A 27 5.30 8.07 1.40
C THR A 27 3.89 7.95 1.94
N ALA A 28 3.31 6.76 1.85
CA ALA A 28 2.03 6.42 2.44
C ALA A 28 2.08 5.08 3.18
N GLU A 29 1.35 5.01 4.30
CA GLU A 29 1.14 3.77 5.05
C GLU A 29 -0.11 3.06 4.55
N PHE A 30 0.04 1.78 4.27
CA PHE A 30 -1.00 0.86 3.80
C PHE A 30 -1.14 -0.30 4.77
N LYS A 31 -2.38 -0.74 4.97
CA LYS A 31 -2.72 -1.82 5.91
C LYS A 31 -3.68 -2.77 5.24
N PHE A 32 -3.50 -4.05 5.52
CA PHE A 32 -4.52 -5.05 5.23
C PHE A 32 -5.35 -5.34 6.48
N GLU A 33 -6.66 -5.19 6.36
CA GLU A 33 -7.61 -5.50 7.41
C GLU A 33 -8.28 -6.84 7.12
N ASN A 34 -8.02 -7.84 7.97
CA ASN A 34 -8.58 -9.19 7.84
C ASN A 34 -10.12 -9.24 8.03
N ASN A 35 -10.72 -8.18 8.58
CA ASN A 35 -12.16 -7.98 8.70
C ASN A 35 -12.80 -7.40 7.43
N LEU A 36 -12.01 -7.00 6.44
CA LEU A 36 -12.47 -6.51 5.15
C LEU A 36 -12.28 -7.59 4.07
N THR A 37 -13.07 -7.52 3.00
CA THR A 37 -12.83 -8.34 1.81
C THR A 37 -11.54 -7.90 1.11
N THR A 38 -10.96 -8.76 0.28
CA THR A 38 -9.80 -8.41 -0.56
C THR A 38 -10.10 -7.19 -1.43
N GLU A 39 -11.32 -7.12 -1.99
CA GLU A 39 -11.78 -5.98 -2.78
C GLU A 39 -11.82 -4.68 -1.96
N ALA A 40 -12.40 -4.73 -0.76
CA ALA A 40 -12.46 -3.55 0.11
C ALA A 40 -11.06 -3.09 0.55
N ASN A 41 -10.13 -4.03 0.80
CA ASN A 41 -8.73 -3.70 1.08
C ASN A 41 -8.06 -3.05 -0.13
N TYR A 42 -8.27 -3.58 -1.33
CA TYR A 42 -7.70 -3.04 -2.56
C TYR A 42 -8.22 -1.62 -2.84
N GLU A 43 -9.53 -1.40 -2.73
CA GLU A 43 -10.14 -0.07 -2.89
C GLU A 43 -9.61 0.94 -1.85
N ALA A 44 -9.39 0.50 -0.60
CA ALA A 44 -8.80 1.34 0.43
C ALA A 44 -7.36 1.74 0.10
N ILE A 45 -6.56 0.81 -0.46
CA ILE A 45 -5.20 1.08 -0.96
C ILE A 45 -5.24 2.11 -2.09
N GLU A 46 -6.08 1.92 -3.11
CA GLU A 46 -6.22 2.87 -4.23
C GLU A 46 -6.66 4.26 -3.75
N ALA A 47 -7.64 4.34 -2.85
CA ALA A 47 -8.13 5.59 -2.29
C ALA A 47 -7.04 6.33 -1.48
N ARG A 48 -6.24 5.58 -0.70
CA ARG A 48 -5.13 6.12 0.09
C ARG A 48 -4.01 6.64 -0.80
N ALA A 49 -3.61 5.87 -1.81
CA ALA A 49 -2.62 6.28 -2.80
C ALA A 49 -3.05 7.57 -3.52
N ASN A 50 -4.28 7.62 -4.04
CA ASN A 50 -4.83 8.82 -4.69
C ASN A 50 -4.86 10.04 -3.74
N THR A 51 -5.20 9.84 -2.46
CA THR A 51 -5.18 10.93 -1.47
C THR A 51 -3.76 11.44 -1.21
N ALA A 52 -2.79 10.54 -1.06
CA ALA A 52 -1.39 10.89 -0.84
C ALA A 52 -0.82 11.67 -2.04
N CYS A 53 -1.01 11.15 -3.25
CA CYS A 53 -0.55 11.77 -4.50
C CYS A 53 -1.17 13.15 -4.72
N ARG A 54 -2.49 13.29 -4.52
CA ARG A 54 -3.16 14.60 -4.62
C ARG A 54 -2.67 15.59 -3.58
N SER A 55 -2.35 15.12 -2.36
CA SER A 55 -1.81 15.99 -1.32
C SER A 55 -0.40 16.45 -1.67
N ALA A 56 0.43 15.56 -2.24
CA ALA A 56 1.78 15.88 -2.68
C ALA A 56 1.78 16.89 -3.84
N THR A 57 0.96 16.68 -4.87
CA THR A 57 0.89 17.60 -6.01
C THR A 57 0.35 18.97 -5.63
N ARG A 58 -0.63 19.06 -4.71
CA ARG A 58 -1.09 20.35 -4.18
C ARG A 58 -0.02 21.15 -3.43
N ARG A 59 0.98 20.47 -2.87
CA ARG A 59 2.10 21.12 -2.17
C ARG A 59 3.21 21.55 -3.12
N SER A 60 3.18 21.09 -4.37
CA SER A 60 4.15 21.49 -5.37
C SER A 60 3.57 22.61 -6.23
N ASP A 61 3.97 23.82 -5.87
CA ASP A 61 3.62 25.11 -6.48
C ASP A 61 4.13 25.28 -7.93
N THR A 62 4.64 24.21 -8.54
CA THR A 62 5.34 24.21 -9.83
C THR A 62 4.63 23.48 -10.97
N PHE A 63 3.50 22.78 -10.73
CA PHE A 63 2.82 21.97 -11.75
C PHE A 63 1.65 22.68 -12.44
N ALA A 64 1.52 22.52 -13.76
CA ALA A 64 0.32 22.90 -14.50
C ALA A 64 -0.83 21.90 -14.26
N PRO A 65 -2.11 22.28 -14.41
CA PRO A 65 -3.26 21.40 -14.12
C PRO A 65 -3.29 20.08 -14.91
N THR A 66 -2.79 20.08 -16.15
CA THR A 66 -2.68 18.90 -17.01
C THR A 66 -1.55 17.98 -16.56
N ASP A 67 -0.36 18.55 -16.27
CA ASP A 67 0.78 17.81 -15.71
C ASP A 67 0.39 17.16 -14.38
N THR A 68 -0.42 17.86 -13.58
CA THR A 68 -0.92 17.36 -12.30
C THR A 68 -1.73 16.07 -12.44
N ARG A 69 -2.49 15.88 -13.53
CA ARG A 69 -3.31 14.67 -13.68
C ARG A 69 -2.44 13.45 -13.99
N GLU A 70 -1.56 13.58 -14.98
CA GLU A 70 -0.64 12.50 -15.39
C GLU A 70 0.33 12.15 -14.26
N VAL A 71 0.83 13.16 -13.52
CA VAL A 71 1.68 12.96 -12.34
C VAL A 71 0.92 12.27 -11.21
N VAL A 72 -0.33 12.65 -10.92
CA VAL A 72 -1.13 11.97 -9.89
C VAL A 72 -1.42 10.52 -10.27
N GLU A 73 -1.65 10.23 -11.55
CA GLU A 73 -1.91 8.87 -12.03
C GLU A 73 -0.66 7.99 -11.96
N ALA A 74 0.50 8.50 -12.39
CA ALA A 74 1.79 7.83 -12.24
C ALA A 74 2.10 7.54 -10.76
N CYS A 75 2.01 8.57 -9.91
CA CYS A 75 2.19 8.42 -8.46
C CYS A 75 1.26 7.39 -7.85
N ARG A 76 -0.02 7.39 -8.26
CA ARG A 76 -1.01 6.44 -7.74
C ARG A 76 -0.59 5.02 -8.09
N THR A 77 -0.23 4.78 -9.35
CA THR A 77 0.18 3.46 -9.84
C THR A 77 1.39 2.99 -9.05
N ASP A 78 2.46 3.79 -9.00
CA ASP A 78 3.69 3.45 -8.26
C ASP A 78 3.43 3.15 -6.78
N LEU A 79 2.56 3.92 -6.12
CA LEU A 79 2.21 3.69 -4.72
C LEU A 79 1.35 2.44 -4.51
N VAL A 80 0.43 2.12 -5.42
CA VAL A 80 -0.38 0.91 -5.33
C VAL A 80 0.50 -0.32 -5.56
N ASP A 81 1.32 -0.32 -6.60
CA ASP A 81 2.27 -1.41 -6.91
C ASP A 81 3.19 -1.67 -5.72
N ALA A 82 3.79 -0.61 -5.17
CA ALA A 82 4.66 -0.72 -4.00
C ALA A 82 3.89 -1.16 -2.75
N ALA A 83 2.64 -0.75 -2.56
CA ALA A 83 1.81 -1.19 -1.43
C ALA A 83 1.46 -2.67 -1.53
N VAL A 84 1.04 -3.15 -2.71
CA VAL A 84 0.71 -4.56 -2.96
C VAL A 84 1.94 -5.42 -2.75
N ALA A 85 3.08 -5.04 -3.34
CA ALA A 85 4.35 -5.74 -3.19
C ALA A 85 4.83 -5.78 -1.72
N ALA A 86 4.70 -4.68 -0.98
CA ALA A 86 5.14 -4.60 0.40
C ALA A 86 4.19 -5.30 1.39
N LEU A 87 2.88 -5.36 1.11
CA LEU A 87 1.93 -6.15 1.90
C LEU A 87 2.12 -7.65 1.67
N GLY A 88 2.51 -8.06 0.45
CA GLY A 88 2.87 -9.44 0.12
C GLY A 88 1.71 -10.43 0.27
N ILE A 89 0.46 -9.96 0.15
CA ILE A 89 -0.74 -10.80 0.24
C ILE A 89 -1.11 -11.26 -1.16
N GLN A 90 -1.14 -12.57 -1.36
CA GLN A 90 -1.41 -13.17 -2.68
C GLN A 90 -2.76 -12.71 -3.25
N GLU A 91 -3.81 -12.68 -2.44
CA GLU A 91 -5.14 -12.27 -2.89
C GLU A 91 -5.18 -10.80 -3.37
N LEU A 92 -4.40 -9.92 -2.74
CA LEU A 92 -4.24 -8.53 -3.21
C LEU A 92 -3.41 -8.47 -4.49
N THR A 93 -2.38 -9.31 -4.61
CA THR A 93 -1.54 -9.40 -5.80
C THR A 93 -2.35 -9.87 -7.00
N ASP A 94 -3.12 -10.96 -6.85
CA ASP A 94 -3.97 -11.51 -7.90
C ASP A 94 -5.03 -10.48 -8.35
N MET A 95 -5.59 -9.71 -7.41
CA MET A 95 -6.54 -8.65 -7.72
C MET A 95 -5.89 -7.47 -8.43
N HIS A 96 -4.68 -7.10 -8.02
CA HIS A 96 -3.91 -6.04 -8.65
C HIS A 96 -3.59 -6.41 -10.11
N ASP A 97 -3.05 -7.61 -10.34
CA ASP A 97 -2.71 -8.12 -11.67
C ASP A 97 -3.94 -8.21 -12.60
N ALA A 98 -5.14 -8.42 -12.04
CA ALA A 98 -6.39 -8.45 -12.80
C ALA A 98 -6.95 -7.06 -13.15
N ARG A 99 -6.47 -5.99 -12.48
CA ARG A 99 -6.97 -4.62 -12.61
C ARG A 99 -5.94 -3.64 -13.21
N SER A 100 -4.65 -3.97 -13.19
CA SER A 100 -3.53 -3.24 -13.81
C SER A 100 -3.45 -3.45 -15.32
#